data_AF-A0A0K0E4L5-F1
#
_entry.id   AF-A0A0K0E4L5-F1
#
_cell.length_a   1.000
_cell.length_b   1.000
_cell.length_c   1.000
_cell.angle_alpha   90.00
_cell.angle_beta   90.00
_cell.angle_gamma   90.00
#
_symmetry.space_group_name_H-M   'P 1'
#
loop_
_entity.id
_entity.type
_entity.pdbx_description
1 polymer ?
#
loop_
_entity_poly.entity_id
_entity_poly.type
_entity_poly.pdbx_seq_one_letter_code
_entity_poly.pdbx_strand_id
1 'polypeptide(L)'
;MEKFLLTINNKLDCNENLSWHYEVKFVIYYDRTTNNCLRKIKILLVNRKYVIICNLYKSTLNDAQKLLTYSNDNRFFKYPDCLNKNKLYYRFENDIYIDVDKEDLWTYNDLKDELYDHHILNMFDRNNNLSNYAFLLGIQSYLTIKPQMIKYVSSEINIKYSNLSETFKALTSLPLNNNEVNIQWGFEKLKKSVNALGNLYFNYLCNEKNKHLNNLINSHTPEEKIRAYLSRKDVTSIGKNEFGDYIVEVCKKIQADVIYSDHQIENICYSYLPIKTKDGEIMFIDNDNYAHHYSESRICSGIITNEILKKNVFNYQKEDKSFYEYFVNWIMKKLHLYDKRIKIGWWNFNLFIFKDIIVLTLIILCIMLSIPIIYICINLSIFKKIKPLFLWIFEKLHWLYNKVIKPYSIMVLSIITCFSFDHNAEKRVSTQMELENKNDKKS
;
A
#
# COMPACT_ATOMS: atom_id res chain seq x y z
N MET A 1 -7.87 12.13 -4.82
CA MET A 1 -7.35 11.38 -3.66
C MET A 1 -6.58 12.37 -2.81
N GLU A 2 -6.58 12.21 -1.49
CA GLU A 2 -5.74 13.05 -0.64
C GLU A 2 -4.29 12.58 -0.74
N LYS A 3 -3.35 13.53 -0.79
CA LYS A 3 -1.92 13.30 -0.91
C LYS A 3 -1.20 13.79 0.33
N PHE A 4 -0.18 13.07 0.76
CA PHE A 4 0.76 13.56 1.77
C PHE A 4 2.16 13.01 1.52
N LEU A 5 3.16 13.74 2.03
CA LEU A 5 4.54 13.29 2.04
C LEU A 5 4.79 12.42 3.27
N LEU A 6 5.54 11.35 3.08
CA LEU A 6 5.96 10.44 4.15
C LEU A 6 7.47 10.21 4.09
N THR A 7 8.15 10.70 5.12
CA THR A 7 9.55 10.36 5.39
C THR A 7 9.62 9.09 6.21
N ILE A 8 10.26 8.04 5.68
CA ILE A 8 10.62 6.87 6.47
C ILE A 8 11.98 7.15 7.10
N ASN A 9 11.98 7.37 8.41
CA ASN A 9 13.19 7.69 9.16
C ASN A 9 14.21 6.55 9.10
N ASN A 10 15.50 6.92 9.11
CA ASN A 10 16.60 5.98 9.24
C ASN A 10 16.55 5.24 10.59
N LYS A 11 17.39 4.20 10.71
CA LYS A 11 17.58 3.47 11.96
C LYS A 11 17.90 4.46 13.10
N LEU A 12 17.19 4.34 14.21
CA LEU A 12 17.38 5.16 15.39
C LEU A 12 18.54 4.63 16.23
N ASP A 13 19.28 5.52 16.90
CA ASP A 13 20.25 5.13 17.92
C ASP A 13 19.52 4.82 19.23
N CYS A 14 19.47 3.54 19.60
CA CYS A 14 18.78 3.08 20.81
C CYS A 14 19.61 3.24 22.09
N ASN A 15 20.89 3.62 21.97
CA ASN A 15 21.79 3.85 23.11
C ASN A 15 21.87 5.34 23.49
N GLU A 16 21.07 6.18 22.85
CA GLU A 16 21.03 7.62 23.14
C GLU A 16 20.60 7.86 24.59
N ASN A 17 21.37 8.66 25.34
CA ASN A 17 20.99 9.05 26.69
C ASN A 17 19.97 10.20 26.62
N LEU A 18 18.73 9.89 26.98
CA LEU A 18 17.60 10.80 26.83
C LEU A 18 17.04 11.17 28.20
N SER A 19 16.66 12.45 28.30
CA SER A 19 15.90 12.97 29.43
C SER A 19 14.43 13.06 29.04
N TRP A 20 13.55 12.45 29.82
CA TRP A 20 12.12 12.32 29.54
C TRP A 20 11.32 13.06 30.58
N HIS A 21 10.33 13.87 30.24
CA HIS A 21 9.34 14.36 31.20
C HIS A 21 7.97 13.70 30.95
N TYR A 22 7.05 13.92 31.89
CA TYR A 22 5.75 13.28 31.93
C TYR A 22 4.66 14.28 31.54
N GLU A 23 3.81 13.92 30.59
CA GLU A 23 2.65 14.71 30.20
C GLU A 23 1.39 13.83 30.11
N VAL A 24 0.22 14.45 30.25
CA VAL A 24 -1.06 13.79 30.01
C VAL A 24 -1.94 14.65 29.12
N LYS A 25 -2.01 14.26 27.85
CA LYS A 25 -2.60 15.07 26.78
C LYS A 25 -3.58 14.27 25.94
N PHE A 26 -4.39 14.97 25.15
CA PHE A 26 -5.10 14.34 24.06
C PHE A 26 -4.15 14.02 22.91
N VAL A 27 -4.07 12.73 22.59
CA VAL A 27 -3.55 12.26 21.32
C VAL A 27 -4.68 12.27 20.32
N ILE A 28 -4.50 13.03 19.23
CA ILE A 28 -5.51 13.20 18.19
C ILE A 28 -5.12 12.35 17.00
N TYR A 29 -5.94 11.36 16.68
CA TYR A 29 -5.80 10.50 15.51
C TYR A 29 -6.68 11.07 14.40
N TYR A 30 -6.06 11.58 13.34
CA TYR A 30 -6.77 12.12 12.19
C TYR A 30 -6.97 11.04 11.13
N ASP A 31 -8.23 10.77 10.81
CA ASP A 31 -8.59 9.90 9.71
C ASP A 31 -8.80 10.73 8.43
N ARG A 32 -7.81 10.71 7.55
CA ARG A 32 -7.85 11.32 6.21
C ARG A 32 -9.04 10.89 5.37
N THR A 33 -9.48 9.64 5.52
CA THR A 33 -10.57 9.10 4.69
C THR A 33 -11.90 9.75 5.06
N THR A 34 -12.14 9.98 6.34
CA THR A 34 -13.39 10.56 6.85
C THR A 34 -13.28 12.04 7.22
N ASN A 35 -12.07 12.62 7.15
CA ASN A 35 -11.74 13.96 7.62
C ASN A 35 -12.14 14.19 9.10
N ASN A 36 -12.09 13.13 9.92
CA ASN A 36 -12.49 13.19 11.32
C ASN A 36 -11.30 13.04 12.26
N CYS A 37 -11.36 13.70 13.41
CA CYS A 37 -10.39 13.57 14.48
C CYS A 37 -10.97 12.72 15.62
N LEU A 38 -10.29 11.63 15.97
CA LEU A 38 -10.56 10.89 17.21
C LEU A 38 -9.57 11.35 18.29
N ARG A 39 -10.07 11.86 19.41
CA ARG A 39 -9.25 12.32 20.52
C ARG A 39 -9.24 11.27 21.62
N LYS A 40 -8.05 10.88 22.09
CA LYS A 40 -7.90 9.98 23.25
C LYS A 40 -6.90 10.56 24.21
N ILE A 41 -7.26 10.66 25.48
CA ILE A 41 -6.32 11.05 26.51
C ILE A 41 -5.30 9.93 26.74
N LYS A 42 -4.02 10.28 26.76
CA LYS A 42 -2.92 9.32 26.94
C LYS A 42 -1.87 9.92 27.87
N ILE A 43 -1.17 9.02 28.56
CA ILE A 43 0.06 9.35 29.27
C ILE A 43 1.18 9.35 28.23
N LEU A 44 2.01 10.39 28.26
CA LEU A 44 3.11 10.59 27.35
C LEU A 44 4.42 10.70 28.15
N LEU A 45 5.47 10.11 27.59
CA LEU A 45 6.84 10.45 27.96
C LEU A 45 7.42 11.25 26.80
N VAL A 46 7.77 12.49 27.07
CA VAL A 46 8.16 13.44 26.04
C VAL A 46 9.62 13.79 26.23
N ASN A 47 10.34 13.95 25.13
CA ASN A 47 11.60 14.66 25.12
C ASN A 47 11.73 15.51 23.85
N ARG A 48 12.90 16.13 23.69
CA ARG A 48 13.20 16.99 22.55
C ARG A 48 13.15 16.30 21.17
N LYS A 49 13.30 14.98 21.09
CA LYS A 49 13.40 14.22 19.82
C LYS A 49 12.26 13.24 19.56
N TYR A 50 11.58 12.80 20.60
CA TYR A 50 10.66 11.69 20.59
C TYR A 50 9.51 11.90 21.57
N VAL A 51 8.40 11.23 21.28
CA VAL A 51 7.28 11.10 22.20
C VAL A 51 6.92 9.63 22.31
N ILE A 52 6.80 9.11 23.52
CA ILE A 52 6.30 7.77 23.77
C ILE A 52 4.86 7.88 24.24
N ILE A 53 3.94 7.30 23.49
CA ILE A 53 2.57 7.08 23.96
C ILE A 53 2.60 5.84 24.87
N CYS A 54 2.41 6.06 26.17
CA CYS A 54 2.33 4.99 27.15
C CYS A 54 0.91 4.41 27.14
N ASN A 55 0.81 3.14 26.78
CA ASN A 55 -0.40 2.36 27.00
C ASN A 55 -0.16 1.35 28.12
N LEU A 56 -0.80 1.58 29.25
CA LEU A 56 -0.62 0.78 30.46
C LEU A 56 -1.79 -0.21 30.67
N TYR A 57 -2.76 -0.22 29.72
CA TYR A 57 -3.88 -1.16 29.70
C TYR A 57 -3.50 -2.42 28.93
N LYS A 58 -2.98 -3.43 29.62
CA LYS A 58 -2.49 -4.69 29.02
C LYS A 58 -3.60 -5.65 28.55
N SER A 59 -4.72 -5.21 27.97
CA SER A 59 -5.80 -6.12 27.54
C SER A 59 -5.87 -6.41 26.04
N THR A 60 -5.34 -5.57 25.16
CA THR A 60 -5.43 -5.79 23.70
C THR A 60 -4.14 -5.43 22.98
N LEU A 61 -3.58 -6.39 22.23
CA LEU A 61 -2.32 -6.29 21.46
C LEU A 61 -2.20 -5.02 20.59
N ASN A 62 -3.31 -4.48 20.08
CA ASN A 62 -3.29 -3.34 19.15
C ASN A 62 -2.96 -1.99 19.81
N ASP A 63 -3.04 -1.95 21.12
CA ASP A 63 -2.89 -0.74 21.91
C ASP A 63 -1.51 -0.76 22.59
N ALA A 64 -0.46 -1.23 21.91
CA ALA A 64 0.91 -1.22 22.43
C ALA A 64 1.45 0.21 22.66
N GLN A 65 2.52 0.35 23.45
CA GLN A 65 3.24 1.62 23.53
C GLN A 65 3.78 1.99 22.15
N LYS A 66 3.82 3.29 21.82
CA LYS A 66 4.29 3.76 20.50
C LYS A 66 5.37 4.81 20.67
N LEU A 67 6.48 4.63 19.96
CA LEU A 67 7.55 5.62 19.84
C LEU A 67 7.32 6.47 18.59
N LEU A 68 7.08 7.76 18.80
CA LEU A 68 6.86 8.75 17.77
C LEU A 68 8.11 9.62 17.62
N THR A 69 8.44 9.96 16.38
CA THR A 69 9.53 10.86 16.04
C THR A 69 8.93 12.14 15.46
N TYR A 70 9.38 13.31 15.92
CA TYR A 70 8.89 14.57 15.35
C TYR A 70 9.17 14.62 13.85
N SER A 71 8.16 14.99 13.06
CA SER A 71 8.37 15.23 11.63
C SER A 71 9.33 16.40 11.41
N ASN A 72 10.25 16.26 10.45
CA ASN A 72 11.11 17.36 10.00
C ASN A 72 10.27 18.50 9.36
N ASP A 73 9.09 18.17 8.85
CA ASP A 73 8.20 19.06 8.09
C ASP A 73 7.17 19.80 8.96
N ASN A 74 7.34 19.80 10.28
CA ASN A 74 6.40 20.43 11.21
C ASN A 74 6.11 21.93 10.95
N ARG A 75 6.86 22.58 10.05
CA ARG A 75 6.65 23.98 9.66
C ARG A 75 5.59 24.19 8.57
N PHE A 76 5.24 23.18 7.77
CA PHE A 76 4.47 23.40 6.53
C PHE A 76 3.35 22.39 6.26
N PHE A 77 2.70 21.84 7.29
CA PHE A 77 1.50 21.03 7.07
C PHE A 77 0.22 21.86 7.22
N LYS A 78 -0.78 21.55 6.40
CA LYS A 78 -2.14 22.07 6.56
C LYS A 78 -2.77 21.38 7.77
N TYR A 79 -3.09 22.15 8.81
CA TYR A 79 -3.82 21.65 9.98
C TYR A 79 -5.19 21.11 9.53
N PRO A 80 -5.56 19.87 9.91
CA PRO A 80 -6.93 19.40 9.76
C PRO A 80 -7.92 20.35 10.43
N ASP A 81 -9.07 20.57 9.80
CA ASP A 81 -10.08 21.52 10.29
C ASP A 81 -10.65 21.13 11.68
N CYS A 82 -10.52 19.85 12.06
CA CYS A 82 -10.94 19.34 13.37
C CYS A 82 -9.95 19.62 14.53
N LEU A 83 -8.79 20.22 14.25
CA LEU A 83 -7.84 20.68 15.27
C LEU A 83 -8.17 22.09 15.76
N ASN A 84 -7.91 22.36 17.04
CA ASN A 84 -8.07 23.71 17.59
C ASN A 84 -6.95 24.63 17.07
N LYS A 85 -7.31 25.66 16.31
CA LYS A 85 -6.34 26.59 15.71
C LYS A 85 -5.52 27.41 16.72
N ASN A 86 -5.97 27.48 17.98
CA ASN A 86 -5.28 28.21 19.05
C ASN A 86 -4.21 27.36 19.77
N LYS A 87 -4.03 26.10 19.36
CA LYS A 87 -3.02 25.20 19.93
C LYS A 87 -1.96 24.85 18.88
N LEU A 88 -0.71 24.80 19.31
CA LEU A 88 0.40 24.32 18.48
C LEU A 88 0.43 22.79 18.55
N TYR A 89 0.12 22.12 17.45
CA TYR A 89 0.20 20.66 17.35
C TYR A 89 1.44 20.25 16.57
N TYR A 90 2.13 19.23 17.05
CA TYR A 90 3.14 18.52 16.28
C TYR A 90 2.49 17.37 15.51
N ARG A 91 2.89 17.19 14.25
CA ARG A 91 2.46 16.05 13.43
C ARG A 91 3.47 14.92 13.55
N PHE A 92 2.98 13.73 13.84
CA PHE A 92 3.74 12.49 13.89
C PHE A 92 3.30 11.52 12.79
N GLU A 93 4.04 10.43 12.66
CA GLU A 93 3.69 9.29 11.78
C GLU A 93 2.23 8.83 12.03
N ASN A 94 1.57 8.30 11.00
CA ASN A 94 0.15 7.87 11.03
C ASN A 94 -0.87 8.99 11.35
N ASP A 95 -0.56 10.24 10.97
CA ASP A 95 -1.45 11.39 11.14
C ASP A 95 -1.92 11.57 12.60
N ILE A 96 -0.98 11.33 13.51
CA ILE A 96 -1.15 11.60 14.94
C ILE A 96 -0.73 13.04 15.21
N TYR A 97 -1.56 13.78 15.94
CA TYR A 97 -1.32 15.16 16.33
C TYR A 97 -1.37 15.30 17.85
N ILE A 98 -0.36 15.97 18.43
CA ILE A 98 -0.25 16.15 19.88
C ILE A 98 0.32 17.54 20.18
N ASP A 99 -0.26 18.25 21.14
CA ASP A 99 0.20 19.52 21.70
C ASP A 99 1.13 19.28 22.90
N VAL A 100 2.31 18.73 22.62
CA VAL A 100 3.37 18.46 23.63
C VAL A 100 4.26 19.67 23.86
N ASP A 101 4.85 19.76 25.05
CA ASP A 101 5.92 20.72 25.32
C ASP A 101 7.28 20.08 24.97
N LYS A 102 7.95 20.64 23.98
CA LYS A 102 9.22 20.10 23.46
C LYS A 102 10.44 20.57 24.27
N GLU A 103 10.29 21.60 25.10
CA GLU A 103 11.40 22.15 25.87
C GLU A 103 11.81 21.19 26.99
N ASP A 104 13.10 21.19 27.37
CA ASP A 104 13.64 20.26 28.37
C ASP A 104 13.21 20.70 29.79
N LEU A 105 12.01 20.33 30.23
CA LEU A 105 11.34 20.81 31.45
C LEU A 105 11.85 20.21 32.77
N TRP A 106 13.15 20.02 32.92
CA TRP A 106 13.70 19.42 34.13
C TRP A 106 14.24 20.41 35.17
N THR A 107 13.98 21.71 35.03
CA THR A 107 14.20 22.63 36.15
C THR A 107 12.97 22.64 37.06
N TYR A 108 13.22 22.80 38.36
CA TYR A 108 12.16 22.87 39.37
C TYR A 108 11.09 23.93 39.05
N ASN A 109 11.43 25.00 38.32
CA ASN A 109 10.49 26.06 37.98
C ASN A 109 9.60 25.73 36.76
N ASP A 110 9.79 24.58 36.12
CA ASP A 110 9.17 24.25 34.83
C ASP A 110 7.92 23.36 34.93
N LEU A 111 7.55 22.87 36.12
CA LEU A 111 6.33 22.09 36.29
C LEU A 111 5.12 23.02 36.23
N LYS A 112 4.46 23.06 35.07
CA LYS A 112 3.32 23.92 34.82
C LYS A 112 2.05 23.11 34.55
N ASP A 113 0.90 23.76 34.75
CA ASP A 113 -0.41 23.17 34.48
C ASP A 113 -0.54 22.75 33.01
N GLU A 114 0.18 23.41 32.10
CA GLU A 114 0.16 23.08 30.68
C GLU A 114 0.66 21.67 30.36
N LEU A 115 1.30 20.93 31.27
CA LEU A 115 1.69 19.53 31.03
C LEU A 115 0.51 18.54 31.11
N TYR A 116 -0.60 19.00 31.67
CA TYR A 116 -1.80 18.21 31.87
C TYR A 116 -2.96 18.85 31.12
N ASP A 117 -3.78 18.02 30.48
CA ASP A 117 -5.06 18.50 29.98
C ASP A 117 -5.95 18.93 31.15
N HIS A 118 -6.71 20.02 31.00
CA HIS A 118 -7.58 20.53 32.06
C HIS A 118 -8.58 19.49 32.56
N HIS A 119 -8.98 18.53 31.71
CA HIS A 119 -9.93 17.50 32.11
C HIS A 119 -9.30 16.53 33.10
N ILE A 120 -7.98 16.32 33.02
CA ILE A 120 -7.23 15.54 34.01
C ILE A 120 -7.14 16.30 35.31
N LEU A 121 -6.77 17.59 35.27
CA LEU A 121 -6.64 18.41 36.48
C LEU A 121 -7.95 18.44 37.27
N ASN A 122 -9.09 18.54 36.58
CA ASN A 122 -10.42 18.56 37.19
C ASN A 122 -10.86 17.23 37.83
N MET A 123 -10.17 16.11 37.57
CA MET A 123 -10.44 14.85 38.25
C MET A 123 -9.94 14.82 39.69
N PHE A 124 -9.07 15.76 40.08
CA PHE A 124 -8.41 15.73 41.37
C PHE A 124 -8.93 16.83 42.28
N ASP A 125 -9.20 16.47 43.53
CA ASP A 125 -9.60 17.42 44.56
C ASP A 125 -8.44 18.38 44.86
N ARG A 126 -8.62 19.65 44.47
CA ARG A 126 -7.66 20.72 44.72
C ARG A 126 -7.77 21.14 46.18
N ASN A 127 -6.96 20.53 47.04
CA ASN A 127 -6.81 21.00 48.42
C ASN A 127 -6.24 22.42 48.41
N ASN A 128 -7.03 23.40 48.86
CA ASN A 128 -6.67 24.83 48.86
C ASN A 128 -5.38 25.15 49.63
N ASN A 129 -4.91 24.24 50.47
CA ASN A 129 -3.66 24.41 51.22
C ASN A 129 -2.42 23.99 50.45
N LEU A 130 -2.51 23.30 49.30
CA LEU A 130 -1.35 22.94 48.50
C LEU A 130 -0.96 24.05 47.53
N SER A 131 0.35 24.27 47.38
CA SER A 131 0.89 25.02 46.26
C SER A 131 0.59 24.29 44.95
N ASN A 132 0.53 25.03 43.85
CA ASN A 132 0.25 24.44 42.54
C ASN A 132 1.26 23.34 42.19
N TYR A 133 2.53 23.57 42.53
CA TYR A 133 3.60 22.63 42.30
C TYR A 133 3.43 21.33 43.08
N ALA A 134 3.14 21.40 44.39
CA ALA A 134 2.87 20.22 45.19
C ALA A 134 1.67 19.44 44.65
N PHE A 135 0.61 20.14 44.24
CA PHE A 135 -0.56 19.52 43.62
C PHE A 135 -0.21 18.73 42.35
N LEU A 136 0.53 19.34 41.42
CA LEU A 136 0.95 18.69 40.18
C LEU A 136 1.89 17.49 40.42
N LEU A 137 2.82 17.57 41.39
CA LEU A 137 3.62 16.40 41.79
C LEU A 137 2.75 15.27 42.34
N GLY A 138 1.72 15.61 43.12
CA GLY A 138 0.71 14.68 43.59
C GLY A 138 0.05 13.95 42.43
N ILE A 139 -0.46 14.68 41.44
CA ILE A 139 -1.06 14.12 40.22
C ILE A 139 -0.09 13.21 39.48
N GLN A 140 1.14 13.67 39.24
CA GLN A 140 2.16 12.89 38.54
C GLN A 140 2.46 11.57 39.24
N SER A 141 2.63 11.61 40.57
CA SER A 141 2.86 10.40 41.37
C SER A 141 1.67 9.43 41.28
N TYR A 142 0.45 9.96 41.34
CA TYR A 142 -0.77 9.18 41.29
C TYR A 142 -0.93 8.50 39.93
N LEU A 143 -0.75 9.22 38.83
CA LEU A 143 -0.88 8.68 37.47
C LEU A 143 0.31 7.78 37.08
N THR A 144 1.45 7.92 37.75
CA THR A 144 2.57 6.96 37.64
C THR A 144 2.20 5.61 38.25
N ILE A 145 1.57 5.59 39.43
CA ILE A 145 1.17 4.34 40.13
C ILE A 145 -0.13 3.77 39.54
N LYS A 146 -1.10 4.62 39.21
CA LYS A 146 -2.45 4.27 38.75
C LYS A 146 -2.76 4.84 37.36
N PRO A 147 -1.95 4.52 36.34
CA PRO A 147 -2.12 5.06 34.99
C PRO A 147 -3.48 4.70 34.37
N GLN A 148 -4.10 3.60 34.81
CA GLN A 148 -5.40 3.13 34.36
C GLN A 148 -6.55 4.06 34.73
N MET A 149 -6.31 5.10 35.52
CA MET A 149 -7.35 6.05 35.92
C MET A 149 -7.69 7.05 34.81
N ILE A 150 -6.79 7.25 33.82
CA ILE A 150 -7.04 8.21 32.73
C ILE A 150 -8.25 7.85 31.84
N LYS A 151 -8.71 6.59 31.83
CA LYS A 151 -9.91 6.20 31.07
C LYS A 151 -11.19 6.78 31.66
N TYR A 152 -11.15 7.18 32.93
CA TYR A 152 -12.29 7.71 33.67
C TYR A 152 -12.37 9.25 33.61
N VAL A 153 -11.58 9.89 32.76
CA VAL A 153 -11.63 11.35 32.53
C VAL A 153 -13.04 11.81 32.16
N SER A 154 -13.80 10.97 31.45
CA SER A 154 -15.18 11.29 31.06
C SER A 154 -16.23 10.99 32.13
N SER A 155 -15.89 10.37 33.26
CA SER A 155 -16.88 9.78 34.18
C SER A 155 -17.08 10.52 35.51
N GLU A 156 -16.89 11.84 35.56
CA GLU A 156 -17.09 12.69 36.76
C GLU A 156 -16.45 12.14 38.05
N ILE A 157 -15.36 11.37 37.93
CA ILE A 157 -14.68 10.80 39.11
C ILE A 157 -13.88 11.91 39.78
N ASN A 158 -14.11 12.08 41.08
CA ASN A 158 -13.32 12.95 41.92
C ASN A 158 -12.33 12.13 42.78
N ILE A 159 -11.04 12.28 42.49
CA ILE A 159 -9.93 11.65 43.19
C ILE A 159 -9.54 12.53 44.38
N LYS A 160 -9.84 12.03 45.59
CA LYS A 160 -9.56 12.73 46.84
C LYS A 160 -8.06 12.99 47.06
N TYR A 161 -7.76 14.10 47.72
CA TYR A 161 -6.40 14.48 48.15
C TYR A 161 -5.67 13.37 48.93
N SER A 162 -6.37 12.63 49.78
CA SER A 162 -5.78 11.52 50.55
C SER A 162 -5.09 10.49 49.65
N ASN A 163 -5.67 10.22 48.48
CA ASN A 163 -5.10 9.28 47.52
C ASN A 163 -3.84 9.83 46.86
N LEU A 164 -3.81 11.13 46.54
CA LEU A 164 -2.61 11.80 46.01
C LEU A 164 -1.48 11.75 47.03
N SER A 165 -1.78 12.05 48.30
CA SER A 165 -0.82 12.03 49.39
C SER A 165 -0.25 10.63 49.62
N GLU A 166 -1.11 9.60 49.61
CA GLU A 166 -0.72 8.19 49.74
C GLU A 166 0.19 7.74 48.60
N THR A 167 -0.17 8.03 47.34
CA THR A 167 0.64 7.64 46.18
C THR A 167 1.97 8.38 46.13
N PHE A 168 1.97 9.66 46.49
CA PHE A 168 3.20 10.44 46.56
C PHE A 168 4.13 9.87 47.63
N LYS A 169 3.61 9.63 48.84
CA LYS A 169 4.39 9.03 49.93
C LYS A 169 4.89 7.64 49.59
N ALA A 170 4.09 6.81 48.92
CA ALA A 170 4.51 5.49 48.47
C ALA A 170 5.69 5.55 47.47
N LEU A 171 5.68 6.53 46.56
CA LEU A 171 6.70 6.67 45.52
C LEU A 171 7.97 7.40 45.99
N THR A 172 7.84 8.40 46.87
CA THR A 172 8.94 9.28 47.28
C THR A 172 9.42 9.04 48.70
N SER A 173 8.65 8.33 49.53
CA SER A 173 8.82 8.23 51.00
C SER A 173 8.71 9.57 51.75
N LEU A 174 8.13 10.60 51.12
CA LEU A 174 7.96 11.94 51.68
C LEU A 174 6.47 12.28 51.80
N PRO A 175 6.06 13.09 52.80
CA PRO A 175 4.69 13.59 52.84
C PRO A 175 4.45 14.61 51.73
N LEU A 176 3.26 14.56 51.10
CA LEU A 176 2.83 15.57 50.15
C LEU A 176 2.36 16.82 50.91
N ASN A 177 3.13 17.92 50.87
CA ASN A 177 2.80 19.20 51.50
C ASN A 177 3.59 20.35 50.84
N ASN A 178 3.45 21.58 51.37
CA ASN A 178 4.12 22.78 50.85
C ASN A 178 5.55 22.99 51.36
N ASN A 179 6.14 22.01 52.06
CA ASN A 179 7.51 22.14 52.49
C ASN A 179 8.44 22.04 51.28
N GLU A 180 9.19 23.10 51.01
CA GLU A 180 10.06 23.24 49.83
C GLU A 180 11.05 22.07 49.68
N VAL A 181 11.64 21.61 50.79
CA VAL A 181 12.59 20.48 50.78
C VAL A 181 11.89 19.17 50.36
N ASN A 182 10.71 18.88 50.93
CA ASN A 182 9.94 17.69 50.54
C ASN A 182 9.54 17.73 49.07
N ILE A 183 9.15 18.91 48.58
CA ILE A 183 8.77 19.11 47.20
C ILE A 183 9.98 18.88 46.28
N GLN A 184 11.11 19.54 46.54
CA GLN A 184 12.30 19.45 45.70
C GLN A 184 12.83 18.01 45.66
N TRP A 185 12.90 17.34 46.81
CA TRP A 185 13.34 15.94 46.88
C TRP A 185 12.33 14.99 46.22
N GLY A 186 11.03 15.24 46.41
CA GLY A 186 9.98 14.47 45.75
C GLY A 186 10.03 14.60 44.23
N PHE A 187 10.27 15.80 43.72
CA PHE A 187 10.49 16.05 42.30
C PHE A 187 11.71 15.28 41.77
N GLU A 188 12.86 15.35 42.44
CA GLU A 188 14.06 14.62 42.00
C GLU A 188 13.86 13.09 42.01
N LYS A 189 13.09 12.55 42.98
CA LYS A 189 12.69 11.13 42.98
C LYS A 189 11.80 10.78 41.79
N LEU A 190 10.76 11.59 41.53
CA LEU A 190 9.86 11.41 40.39
C LEU A 190 10.62 11.53 39.07
N LYS A 191 11.51 12.50 38.95
CA LYS A 191 12.40 12.71 37.81
C LYS A 191 13.23 11.49 37.50
N LYS A 192 13.90 10.92 38.51
CA LYS A 192 14.69 9.70 38.34
C LYS A 192 13.81 8.54 37.87
N SER A 193 12.62 8.39 38.44
CA SER A 193 11.67 7.32 38.07
C SER A 193 11.13 7.47 36.65
N VAL A 194 10.70 8.68 36.25
CA VAL A 194 10.21 8.97 34.91
C VAL A 194 11.31 8.76 33.87
N ASN A 195 12.53 9.22 34.13
CA ASN A 195 13.67 8.99 33.26
C ASN A 195 14.02 7.51 33.12
N ALA A 196 14.02 6.75 34.22
CA ALA A 196 14.25 5.31 34.18
C ALA A 196 13.18 4.59 33.34
N LEU A 197 11.91 4.96 33.52
CA LEU A 197 10.79 4.40 32.75
C LEU A 197 10.88 4.78 31.26
N GLY A 198 11.16 6.04 30.95
CA GLY A 198 11.32 6.55 29.60
C GLY A 198 12.44 5.86 28.85
N ASN A 199 13.62 5.73 29.48
CA ASN A 199 14.75 5.03 28.86
C ASN A 199 14.49 3.54 28.65
N LEU A 200 13.80 2.88 29.59
CA LEU A 200 13.39 1.49 29.44
C LEU A 200 12.45 1.31 28.24
N TYR A 201 11.40 2.13 28.14
CA TYR A 201 10.46 2.06 27.02
C TYR A 201 11.08 2.48 25.71
N PHE A 202 11.93 3.50 25.71
CA PHE A 202 12.64 3.96 24.52
C PHE A 202 13.50 2.86 23.93
N ASN A 203 14.35 2.22 24.74
CA ASN A 203 15.23 1.17 24.25
C ASN A 203 14.42 0.01 23.64
N TYR A 204 13.37 -0.44 24.32
CA TYR A 204 12.47 -1.48 23.81
C TYR A 204 11.82 -1.08 22.48
N LEU A 205 11.14 0.08 22.43
CA LEU A 205 10.41 0.52 21.24
C LEU A 205 11.33 0.90 20.08
N CYS A 206 12.52 1.43 20.37
CA CYS A 206 13.55 1.74 19.38
C CYS A 206 14.05 0.46 18.70
N ASN A 207 14.33 -0.59 19.47
CA ASN A 207 14.76 -1.88 18.92
C ASN A 207 13.66 -2.52 18.05
N GLU A 208 12.41 -2.49 18.51
CA GLU A 208 11.27 -2.97 17.72
C GLU A 208 11.09 -2.17 16.42
N LYS A 209 11.16 -0.83 16.49
CA LYS A 209 11.08 0.04 15.31
C LYS A 209 12.22 -0.23 14.31
N ASN A 210 13.44 -0.41 14.81
CA ASN A 210 14.60 -0.75 13.98
C ASN A 210 14.50 -2.14 13.34
N LYS A 211 13.97 -3.12 14.07
CA LYS A 211 13.69 -4.47 13.54
C LYS A 211 12.64 -4.41 12.44
N HIS A 212 11.56 -3.65 12.65
CA HIS A 212 10.54 -3.43 11.64
C HIS A 212 11.13 -2.75 10.40
N LEU A 213 12.00 -1.74 10.57
CA LEU A 213 12.68 -1.08 9.47
C LEU A 213 13.56 -2.03 8.65
N ASN A 214 14.29 -2.94 9.29
CA ASN A 214 15.10 -3.93 8.59
C ASN A 214 14.23 -4.86 7.71
N ASN A 215 13.05 -5.24 8.19
CA ASN A 215 12.11 -6.03 7.40
C ASN A 215 11.59 -5.25 6.20
N LEU A 216 11.39 -3.93 6.34
CA LEU A 216 10.99 -3.05 5.25
C LEU A 216 12.08 -2.84 4.21
N ILE A 217 13.37 -2.84 4.58
CA ILE A 217 14.46 -2.68 3.60
C ILE A 217 14.38 -3.75 2.51
N ASN A 218 13.88 -4.95 2.85
CA ASN A 218 13.74 -6.08 1.95
C ASN A 218 12.45 -6.10 1.11
N SER A 219 11.51 -5.17 1.30
CA SER A 219 10.26 -5.12 0.51
C SER A 219 10.52 -4.72 -0.94
N HIS A 220 9.80 -5.31 -1.90
CA HIS A 220 10.12 -5.17 -3.32
C HIS A 220 9.59 -3.88 -3.94
N THR A 221 8.41 -3.40 -3.52
CA THR A 221 7.79 -2.22 -4.12
C THR A 221 7.67 -1.05 -3.12
N PRO A 222 7.72 0.21 -3.57
CA PRO A 222 7.41 1.37 -2.74
C PRO A 222 6.05 1.26 -2.05
N GLU A 223 5.03 0.74 -2.74
CA GLU A 223 3.69 0.54 -2.23
C GLU A 223 3.65 -0.43 -1.04
N GLU A 224 4.29 -1.60 -1.16
CA GLU A 224 4.43 -2.56 -0.06
C GLU A 224 5.14 -1.94 1.15
N LYS A 225 6.23 -1.22 0.89
CA LYS A 225 7.02 -0.57 1.94
C LYS A 225 6.17 0.42 2.74
N ILE A 226 5.41 1.27 2.07
CA ILE A 226 4.57 2.28 2.72
C ILE A 226 3.42 1.64 3.50
N ARG A 227 2.77 0.62 2.93
CA ARG A 227 1.67 -0.09 3.59
C ARG A 227 2.14 -0.80 4.85
N ALA A 228 3.27 -1.50 4.77
CA ALA A 228 3.85 -2.17 5.92
C ALA A 228 4.32 -1.15 6.97
N TYR A 229 4.99 -0.06 6.57
CA TYR A 229 5.43 0.99 7.48
C TYR A 229 4.27 1.68 8.23
N LEU A 230 3.21 2.07 7.51
CA LEU A 230 2.04 2.72 8.11
C LEU A 230 1.06 1.72 8.74
N SER A 231 1.24 0.41 8.51
CA SER A 231 0.26 -0.63 8.85
C SER A 231 -1.14 -0.33 8.28
N ARG A 232 -1.20 0.19 7.05
CA ARG A 232 -2.43 0.62 6.36
C ARG A 232 -2.55 -0.06 5.00
N LYS A 233 -3.77 -0.49 4.66
CA LYS A 233 -4.09 -1.05 3.33
C LYS A 233 -4.70 -0.02 2.39
N ASP A 234 -5.23 1.08 2.92
CA ASP A 234 -5.89 2.13 2.15
C ASP A 234 -4.92 3.20 1.62
N VAL A 235 -3.64 2.84 1.43
CA VAL A 235 -2.60 3.75 0.95
C VAL A 235 -1.81 3.13 -0.20
N THR A 236 -1.33 3.98 -1.09
CA THR A 236 -0.41 3.63 -2.18
C THR A 236 0.68 4.69 -2.32
N SER A 237 1.73 4.39 -3.08
CA SER A 237 2.85 5.29 -3.33
C SER A 237 2.98 5.56 -4.82
N ILE A 238 3.09 6.84 -5.21
CA ILE A 238 3.41 7.21 -6.60
C ILE A 238 4.92 7.03 -6.86
N GLY A 239 5.73 7.13 -5.81
CA GLY A 239 7.18 7.12 -5.89
C GLY A 239 7.78 8.01 -4.80
N LYS A 240 9.00 8.50 -5.05
CA LYS A 240 9.69 9.44 -4.16
C LYS A 240 9.79 10.82 -4.81
N ASN A 241 9.75 11.87 -4.00
CA ASN A 241 10.12 13.22 -4.42
C ASN A 241 11.66 13.35 -4.51
N GLU A 242 12.14 14.54 -4.88
CA GLU A 242 13.59 14.86 -4.97
C GLU A 242 14.33 14.79 -3.62
N PHE A 243 13.62 14.89 -2.51
CA PHE A 243 14.18 14.81 -1.15
C PHE A 243 14.18 13.38 -0.59
N GLY A 244 13.65 12.40 -1.34
CA GLY A 244 13.57 11.01 -0.94
C GLY A 244 12.32 10.63 -0.12
N ASP A 245 11.40 11.56 0.12
CA ASP A 245 10.11 11.30 0.75
C ASP A 245 9.18 10.58 -0.21
N TYR A 246 8.38 9.65 0.33
CA TYR A 246 7.36 8.98 -0.46
C TYR A 246 6.15 9.90 -0.66
N ILE A 247 5.65 9.94 -1.89
CA ILE A 247 4.40 10.61 -2.23
C ILE A 247 3.28 9.59 -2.05
N VAL A 248 2.59 9.68 -0.91
CA VAL A 248 1.55 8.73 -0.52
C VAL A 248 0.18 9.25 -0.94
N GLU A 249 -0.61 8.39 -1.60
CA GLU A 249 -2.01 8.64 -1.94
C GLU A 249 -2.91 7.77 -1.06
N VAL A 250 -3.96 8.37 -0.49
CA VAL A 250 -5.00 7.63 0.23
C VAL A 250 -6.03 7.12 -0.79
N CYS A 251 -6.21 5.81 -0.82
CA CYS A 251 -7.16 5.12 -1.68
C CYS A 251 -8.59 5.45 -1.27
N LYS A 252 -9.45 5.79 -2.23
CA LYS A 252 -10.88 5.95 -1.98
C LYS A 252 -11.58 4.59 -2.09
N LYS A 253 -12.55 4.36 -1.22
CA LYS A 253 -13.47 3.23 -1.38
C LYS A 253 -14.33 3.47 -2.61
N ILE A 254 -14.51 2.42 -3.41
CA ILE A 254 -15.28 2.45 -4.65
C ILE A 254 -16.55 1.64 -4.42
N GLN A 255 -17.69 2.16 -4.88
CA GLN A 255 -18.94 1.42 -4.88
C GLN A 255 -19.14 0.82 -6.28
N ALA A 256 -19.10 -0.50 -6.34
CA ALA A 256 -19.44 -1.24 -7.55
C ALA A 256 -20.98 -1.26 -7.73
N ASP A 257 -21.41 -1.06 -8.96
CA ASP A 257 -22.76 -1.34 -9.45
C ASP A 257 -22.85 -2.80 -9.90
N VAL A 258 -21.85 -3.25 -10.68
CA VAL A 258 -21.75 -4.63 -11.18
C VAL A 258 -20.34 -5.17 -10.95
N ILE A 259 -20.24 -6.43 -10.52
CA ILE A 259 -18.99 -7.17 -10.38
C ILE A 259 -19.03 -8.36 -11.33
N TYR A 260 -18.08 -8.44 -12.27
CA TYR A 260 -18.02 -9.49 -13.29
C TYR A 260 -17.16 -10.65 -12.80
N SER A 261 -17.74 -11.51 -11.94
CA SER A 261 -17.03 -12.59 -11.24
C SER A 261 -16.35 -13.63 -12.14
N ASP A 262 -16.76 -13.71 -13.41
CA ASP A 262 -16.18 -14.58 -14.44
C ASP A 262 -14.96 -13.96 -15.14
N HIS A 263 -14.52 -12.78 -14.69
CA HIS A 263 -13.44 -12.00 -15.31
C HIS A 263 -13.74 -11.57 -16.75
N GLN A 264 -15.01 -11.46 -17.12
CA GLN A 264 -15.43 -11.24 -18.50
C GLN A 264 -16.46 -10.10 -18.61
N ILE A 265 -16.31 -9.28 -19.65
CA ILE A 265 -17.35 -8.33 -20.09
C ILE A 265 -17.60 -8.63 -21.56
N GLU A 266 -18.83 -9.01 -21.90
CA GLU A 266 -19.20 -9.49 -23.24
C GLU A 266 -18.34 -10.66 -23.70
N ASN A 267 -17.51 -10.52 -24.74
CA ASN A 267 -16.58 -11.55 -25.22
C ASN A 267 -15.12 -11.23 -24.87
N ILE A 268 -14.87 -10.32 -23.93
CA ILE A 268 -13.53 -9.87 -23.54
C ILE A 268 -13.22 -10.36 -22.13
N CYS A 269 -12.11 -11.08 -22.01
CA CYS A 269 -11.59 -11.66 -20.78
C CYS A 269 -10.46 -10.79 -20.23
N TYR A 270 -10.43 -10.60 -18.91
CA TYR A 270 -9.47 -9.74 -18.21
C TYR A 270 -8.64 -10.54 -17.19
N SER A 271 -7.38 -10.14 -16.96
CA SER A 271 -6.55 -10.76 -15.91
C SER A 271 -7.06 -10.44 -14.51
N TYR A 272 -7.60 -9.24 -14.31
CA TYR A 272 -8.12 -8.73 -13.05
C TYR A 272 -9.63 -8.70 -13.10
N LEU A 273 -10.26 -8.77 -11.93
CA LEU A 273 -11.71 -8.87 -11.80
C LEU A 273 -12.37 -7.55 -12.24
N PRO A 274 -13.11 -7.51 -13.36
CA PRO A 274 -13.76 -6.30 -13.83
C PRO A 274 -14.90 -5.90 -12.90
N ILE A 275 -15.04 -4.60 -12.69
CA ILE A 275 -16.19 -4.00 -12.02
C ILE A 275 -16.68 -2.79 -12.82
N LYS A 276 -17.98 -2.55 -12.77
CA LYS A 276 -18.58 -1.29 -13.20
C LYS A 276 -18.94 -0.50 -11.95
N THR A 277 -18.44 0.72 -11.82
CA THR A 277 -18.78 1.60 -10.69
C THR A 277 -20.18 2.19 -10.86
N LYS A 278 -20.74 2.74 -9.79
CA LYS A 278 -22.01 3.51 -9.87
C LYS A 278 -21.94 4.71 -10.80
N ASP A 279 -20.75 5.26 -11.01
CA ASP A 279 -20.50 6.35 -11.96
C ASP A 279 -20.38 5.85 -13.42
N GLY A 280 -20.53 4.54 -13.65
CA GLY A 280 -20.44 3.90 -14.96
C GLY A 280 -19.02 3.60 -15.43
N GLU A 281 -18.01 3.78 -14.58
CA GLU A 281 -16.61 3.54 -14.93
C GLU A 281 -16.28 2.05 -14.87
N ILE A 282 -15.48 1.56 -15.82
CA ILE A 282 -14.91 0.21 -15.76
C ILE A 282 -13.57 0.27 -15.06
N MET A 283 -13.45 -0.49 -13.97
CA MET A 283 -12.21 -0.68 -13.21
C MET A 283 -11.95 -2.16 -13.01
N PHE A 284 -10.74 -2.51 -12.57
CA PHE A 284 -10.32 -3.89 -12.42
C PHE A 284 -9.70 -4.13 -11.05
N ILE A 285 -10.22 -5.10 -10.32
CA ILE A 285 -9.79 -5.45 -8.97
C ILE A 285 -8.72 -6.53 -9.03
N ASP A 286 -7.55 -6.25 -8.47
CA ASP A 286 -6.49 -7.25 -8.30
C ASP A 286 -6.77 -8.20 -7.11
N ASN A 287 -5.86 -9.15 -6.90
CA ASN A 287 -5.99 -10.13 -5.82
C ASN A 287 -5.92 -9.52 -4.40
N ASP A 288 -5.38 -8.30 -4.27
CA ASP A 288 -5.27 -7.57 -3.01
C ASP A 288 -6.45 -6.61 -2.78
N ASN A 289 -7.47 -6.65 -3.64
CA ASN A 289 -8.65 -5.80 -3.66
C ASN A 289 -8.39 -4.32 -4.02
N TYR A 290 -7.33 -4.02 -4.78
CA TYR A 290 -7.12 -2.67 -5.33
C TYR A 290 -7.74 -2.54 -6.71
N ALA A 291 -8.39 -1.39 -6.91
CA ALA A 291 -8.98 -1.05 -8.19
C ALA A 291 -7.97 -0.33 -9.08
N HIS A 292 -7.78 -0.88 -10.28
CA HIS A 292 -6.92 -0.36 -11.32
C HIS A 292 -7.76 0.13 -12.49
N HIS A 293 -7.27 1.12 -13.23
CA HIS A 293 -7.89 1.55 -14.48
C HIS A 293 -7.49 0.70 -15.68
N TYR A 294 -6.64 -0.31 -15.49
CA TYR A 294 -6.15 -1.19 -16.55
C TYR A 294 -6.03 -2.63 -16.06
N SER A 295 -6.34 -3.56 -16.96
CA SER A 295 -6.04 -4.98 -16.85
C SER A 295 -5.70 -5.50 -18.24
N GLU A 296 -4.76 -6.44 -18.33
CA GLU A 296 -4.50 -7.11 -19.60
C GLU A 296 -5.76 -7.86 -20.06
N SER A 297 -6.13 -7.70 -21.33
CA SER A 297 -7.37 -8.22 -21.88
C SER A 297 -7.17 -8.99 -23.18
N ARG A 298 -8.12 -9.87 -23.50
CA ARG A 298 -8.15 -10.62 -24.77
C ARG A 298 -9.57 -11.01 -25.14
N ILE A 299 -9.80 -11.37 -26.40
CA ILE A 299 -11.05 -12.01 -26.80
C ILE A 299 -11.09 -13.40 -26.17
N CYS A 300 -12.20 -13.75 -25.53
CA CYS A 300 -12.40 -15.06 -24.94
C CYS A 300 -12.55 -16.10 -26.06
N SER A 301 -11.56 -16.99 -26.21
CA SER A 301 -11.64 -18.16 -27.08
C SER A 301 -12.06 -19.39 -26.25
N GLY A 302 -13.28 -19.89 -26.50
CA GLY A 302 -13.78 -21.13 -25.90
C GLY A 302 -14.65 -20.95 -24.65
N ILE A 303 -15.29 -22.06 -24.24
CA ILE A 303 -16.15 -22.13 -23.05
C ILE A 303 -15.24 -22.10 -21.82
N ILE A 304 -15.30 -21.01 -21.04
CA ILE A 304 -14.59 -20.90 -19.76
C ILE A 304 -15.25 -21.88 -18.79
N THR A 305 -14.59 -23.01 -18.51
CA THR A 305 -15.06 -23.93 -17.47
C THR A 305 -14.67 -23.39 -16.08
N ASN A 306 -15.49 -23.65 -15.07
CA ASN A 306 -15.24 -23.27 -13.67
C ASN A 306 -13.85 -23.74 -13.16
N GLU A 307 -13.30 -24.79 -13.76
CA GLU A 307 -11.99 -25.34 -13.42
C GLU A 307 -10.83 -24.41 -13.84
N ILE A 308 -10.99 -23.69 -14.96
CA ILE A 308 -10.03 -22.67 -15.43
C ILE A 308 -10.11 -21.44 -14.52
N LEU A 309 -11.33 -21.01 -14.16
CA LEU A 309 -11.55 -19.91 -13.22
C LEU A 309 -10.88 -20.18 -11.86
N LYS A 310 -11.12 -21.37 -11.27
CA LYS A 310 -10.54 -21.71 -9.95
C LYS A 310 -9.02 -21.76 -9.94
N LYS A 311 -8.38 -22.07 -11.07
CA LYS A 311 -6.92 -22.12 -11.11
C LYS A 311 -6.28 -20.73 -11.09
N ASN A 312 -7.05 -19.62 -11.20
CA ASN A 312 -6.57 -18.21 -11.25
C ASN A 312 -5.41 -17.95 -12.23
N VAL A 313 -5.09 -18.94 -13.04
CA VAL A 313 -3.99 -18.97 -13.97
C VAL A 313 -4.70 -19.28 -15.27
N PHE A 314 -5.22 -18.24 -15.91
CA PHE A 314 -5.25 -18.25 -17.36
C PHE A 314 -3.84 -18.64 -17.78
N ASN A 315 -3.65 -19.90 -18.13
CA ASN A 315 -2.35 -20.39 -18.54
C ASN A 315 -2.10 -19.74 -19.91
N TYR A 316 -1.50 -18.56 -19.87
CA TYR A 316 -1.22 -17.71 -21.01
C TYR A 316 -0.23 -18.44 -21.92
N GLN A 317 -0.71 -19.35 -22.75
CA GLN A 317 0.08 -19.76 -23.89
C GLN A 317 0.21 -18.54 -24.80
N LYS A 318 1.44 -18.03 -24.86
CA LYS A 318 1.80 -16.78 -25.53
C LYS A 318 1.51 -16.81 -27.04
N GLU A 319 1.31 -18.02 -27.57
CA GLU A 319 1.21 -18.34 -29.00
C GLU A 319 -0.13 -17.95 -29.63
N ASP A 320 -1.22 -17.82 -28.85
CA ASP A 320 -2.56 -17.58 -29.40
C ASP A 320 -2.98 -16.10 -29.45
N LYS A 321 -2.14 -15.16 -28.97
CA LYS A 321 -2.52 -13.74 -28.97
C LYS A 321 -2.47 -13.20 -30.39
N SER A 322 -3.61 -12.73 -30.90
CA SER A 322 -3.59 -12.02 -32.19
C SER A 322 -2.73 -10.75 -32.05
N PHE A 323 -2.00 -10.39 -33.10
CA PHE A 323 -1.11 -9.22 -33.10
C PHE A 323 -1.80 -7.95 -32.59
N TYR A 324 -3.09 -7.79 -32.91
CA TYR A 324 -3.92 -6.69 -32.43
C TYR A 324 -4.03 -6.66 -30.89
N GLU A 325 -4.28 -7.79 -30.23
CA GLU A 325 -4.39 -7.84 -28.77
C GLU A 325 -3.06 -7.54 -28.09
N TYR A 326 -1.96 -8.04 -28.66
CA TYR A 326 -0.63 -7.72 -28.17
C TYR A 326 -0.35 -6.21 -28.27
N PHE A 327 -0.69 -5.62 -29.41
CA PHE A 327 -0.52 -4.20 -29.67
C PHE A 327 -1.36 -3.33 -28.73
N VAL A 328 -2.66 -3.63 -28.58
CA VAL A 328 -3.56 -2.88 -27.69
C VAL A 328 -3.09 -3.00 -26.24
N ASN A 329 -2.83 -4.20 -25.74
CA ASN A 329 -2.31 -4.38 -24.37
C ASN A 329 -0.98 -3.67 -24.16
N TRP A 330 -0.07 -3.70 -25.15
CA TRP A 330 1.21 -3.01 -25.06
C TRP A 330 1.02 -1.48 -24.95
N ILE A 331 0.18 -0.87 -25.79
CA ILE A 331 -0.15 0.55 -25.71
C ILE A 331 -0.79 0.89 -24.37
N MET A 332 -1.81 0.13 -23.97
CA MET A 332 -2.58 0.43 -22.74
C MET A 332 -1.73 0.27 -21.50
N LYS A 333 -0.88 -0.76 -21.45
CA LYS A 333 0.11 -0.92 -20.37
C LYS A 333 1.09 0.25 -20.33
N LYS A 334 1.57 0.73 -21.48
CA LYS A 334 2.48 1.89 -21.53
C LYS A 334 1.80 3.18 -21.07
N LEU A 335 0.58 3.44 -21.51
CA LEU A 335 -0.21 4.60 -21.06
C LEU A 335 -0.52 4.53 -19.57
N HIS A 336 -0.88 3.36 -19.06
CA HIS A 336 -1.14 3.14 -17.64
C HIS A 336 0.12 3.32 -16.78
N LEU A 337 1.28 2.87 -17.27
CA LEU A 337 2.57 3.10 -16.59
C LEU A 337 3.00 4.57 -16.63
N TYR A 338 2.63 5.32 -17.68
CA TYR A 338 2.91 6.75 -17.79
C TYR A 338 2.07 7.57 -16.78
N ASP A 339 0.76 7.32 -16.71
CA ASP A 339 -0.10 7.88 -15.67
C ASP A 339 -1.18 6.86 -15.27
N LYS A 340 -1.04 6.29 -14.07
CA LYS A 340 -1.95 5.27 -13.51
C LYS A 340 -3.39 5.79 -13.36
N ARG A 341 -3.62 7.11 -13.40
CA ARG A 341 -4.93 7.76 -13.22
C ARG A 341 -5.74 7.87 -14.51
N ILE A 342 -5.14 7.62 -15.67
CA ILE A 342 -5.87 7.67 -16.94
C ILE A 342 -6.91 6.55 -16.90
N LYS A 343 -8.19 6.90 -17.10
CA LYS A 343 -9.34 5.97 -17.11
C LYS A 343 -9.35 5.13 -18.37
N ILE A 344 -8.39 4.21 -18.47
CA ILE A 344 -8.12 3.43 -19.68
C ILE A 344 -9.10 2.26 -19.84
N GLY A 345 -9.75 1.79 -18.79
CA GLY A 345 -10.62 0.60 -18.84
C GLY A 345 -11.70 0.69 -19.93
N TRP A 346 -12.34 1.85 -20.05
CA TRP A 346 -13.32 2.12 -21.10
C TRP A 346 -12.71 2.15 -22.50
N TRP A 347 -11.55 2.77 -22.66
CA TRP A 347 -10.82 2.79 -23.94
C TRP A 347 -10.38 1.40 -24.37
N ASN A 348 -9.85 0.61 -23.44
CA ASN A 348 -9.42 -0.76 -23.70
C ASN A 348 -10.61 -1.60 -24.17
N PHE A 349 -11.72 -1.58 -23.42
CA PHE A 349 -12.95 -2.26 -23.79
C PHE A 349 -13.45 -1.89 -25.20
N ASN A 350 -13.55 -0.59 -25.50
CA ASN A 350 -14.01 -0.12 -26.81
C ASN A 350 -13.06 -0.47 -27.96
N LEU A 351 -11.75 -0.45 -27.76
CA LEU A 351 -10.81 -0.88 -28.80
C LEU A 351 -11.00 -2.35 -29.17
N PHE A 352 -11.29 -3.19 -28.19
CA PHE A 352 -11.60 -4.60 -28.47
C PHE A 352 -12.94 -4.78 -29.17
N ILE A 353 -13.99 -4.05 -28.77
CA ILE A 353 -15.30 -4.10 -29.43
C ILE A 353 -15.22 -3.64 -30.89
N PHE A 354 -14.54 -2.51 -31.14
CA PHE A 354 -14.44 -1.94 -32.49
C PHE A 354 -13.23 -2.44 -33.28
N LYS A 355 -12.62 -3.55 -32.87
CA LYS A 355 -11.40 -4.09 -33.49
C LYS A 355 -11.51 -4.18 -35.01
N ASP A 356 -12.57 -4.81 -35.53
CA ASP A 356 -12.71 -5.04 -36.97
C ASP A 356 -12.90 -3.73 -37.75
N ILE A 357 -13.64 -2.78 -37.18
CA ILE A 357 -13.84 -1.45 -37.77
C ILE A 357 -12.53 -0.66 -37.78
N ILE A 358 -11.76 -0.69 -36.69
CA ILE A 358 -10.47 -0.01 -36.58
C ILE A 358 -9.47 -0.59 -37.57
N VAL A 359 -9.37 -1.91 -37.66
CA VAL A 359 -8.48 -2.60 -38.61
C VAL A 359 -8.87 -2.27 -40.05
N LEU A 360 -10.16 -2.33 -40.38
CA LEU A 360 -10.64 -1.96 -41.72
C LEU A 360 -10.33 -0.49 -42.06
N THR A 361 -10.55 0.42 -41.11
CA THR A 361 -10.28 1.85 -41.29
C THR A 361 -8.78 2.11 -41.51
N LEU A 362 -7.91 1.44 -40.76
CA LEU A 362 -6.47 1.52 -40.95
C LEU A 362 -6.03 0.96 -42.30
N ILE A 363 -6.63 -0.14 -42.75
CA ILE A 363 -6.36 -0.70 -44.10
C ILE A 363 -6.76 0.31 -45.18
N ILE A 364 -7.95 0.91 -45.08
CA ILE A 364 -8.43 1.93 -46.03
C ILE A 364 -7.49 3.15 -46.02
N LEU A 365 -7.11 3.63 -44.84
CA LEU A 365 -6.18 4.77 -44.71
C LEU A 365 -4.81 4.46 -45.32
N CYS A 366 -4.26 3.27 -45.06
CA CYS A 366 -3.00 2.81 -45.65
C CYS A 366 -3.10 2.71 -47.18
N ILE A 367 -4.21 2.21 -47.72
CA ILE A 367 -4.46 2.20 -49.17
C ILE A 367 -4.47 3.62 -49.72
N MET A 368 -5.26 4.52 -49.11
CA MET A 368 -5.37 5.92 -49.54
C MET A 368 -4.04 6.68 -49.47
N LEU A 369 -3.21 6.44 -48.45
CA LEU A 369 -1.87 7.02 -48.32
C LEU A 369 -0.87 6.37 -49.29
N SER A 370 -1.03 5.08 -49.60
CA SER A 370 -0.14 4.38 -50.53
C SER A 370 -0.31 4.86 -51.98
N ILE A 371 -1.52 5.24 -52.40
CA ILE A 371 -1.79 5.71 -53.78
C ILE A 371 -0.89 6.91 -54.19
N PRO A 372 -0.84 8.04 -53.46
CA PRO A 372 0.03 9.16 -53.80
C PRO A 372 1.52 8.83 -53.62
N ILE A 373 1.89 8.00 -52.64
CA ILE A 373 3.28 7.55 -52.48
C ILE A 373 3.71 6.73 -53.70
N ILE A 374 2.87 5.79 -54.16
CA ILE A 374 3.11 4.99 -55.36
C ILE A 374 3.18 5.91 -56.58
N TYR A 375 2.26 6.87 -56.71
CA TYR A 375 2.27 7.85 -57.80
C TYR A 375 3.57 8.67 -57.84
N ILE A 376 4.02 9.19 -56.69
CA ILE A 376 5.29 9.92 -56.55
C ILE A 376 6.47 9.00 -56.89
N CYS A 377 6.48 7.77 -56.41
CA CYS A 377 7.53 6.79 -56.71
C CYS A 377 7.59 6.41 -58.20
N ILE A 378 6.44 6.36 -58.89
CA ILE A 378 6.34 6.17 -60.34
C ILE A 378 6.93 7.39 -61.06
N ASN A 379 6.48 8.60 -60.71
CA ASN A 379 6.95 9.84 -61.34
C ASN A 379 8.45 10.08 -61.14
N LEU A 380 8.99 9.77 -59.97
CA LEU A 380 10.43 9.88 -59.69
C LEU A 380 11.27 8.76 -60.32
N SER A 381 10.66 7.83 -61.08
CA SER A 381 11.32 6.65 -61.65
C SER A 381 12.09 5.82 -60.60
N ILE A 382 11.70 5.90 -59.32
CA ILE A 382 12.31 5.14 -58.22
C ILE A 382 12.16 3.65 -58.50
N PHE A 383 11.02 3.23 -59.06
CA PHE A 383 10.80 1.85 -59.47
C PHE A 383 11.79 1.35 -60.54
N LYS A 384 12.31 2.21 -61.44
CA LYS A 384 13.36 1.79 -62.38
C LYS A 384 14.68 1.49 -61.66
N LYS A 385 15.00 2.23 -60.60
CA LYS A 385 16.18 1.99 -59.76
C LYS A 385 16.01 0.79 -58.82
N ILE A 386 14.80 0.54 -58.32
CA ILE A 386 14.51 -0.56 -57.37
C ILE A 386 14.25 -1.89 -58.10
N LYS A 387 13.75 -1.88 -59.34
CA LYS A 387 13.44 -3.11 -60.11
C LYS A 387 14.59 -4.14 -60.13
N PRO A 388 15.87 -3.79 -60.36
CA PRO A 388 16.97 -4.75 -60.29
C PRO A 388 17.14 -5.34 -58.89
N LEU A 389 16.98 -4.54 -57.83
CA LEU A 389 17.07 -5.01 -56.45
C LEU A 389 15.93 -5.99 -56.12
N PHE A 390 14.71 -5.70 -56.56
CA PHE A 390 13.56 -6.58 -56.33
C PHE A 390 13.67 -7.88 -57.11
N LEU A 391 14.13 -7.84 -58.37
CA LEU A 391 14.46 -9.04 -59.14
C LEU A 391 15.54 -9.87 -58.44
N TRP A 392 16.60 -9.24 -57.95
CA TRP A 392 17.68 -9.92 -57.23
C TRP A 392 17.19 -10.57 -55.93
N ILE A 393 16.35 -9.89 -55.15
CA ILE A 393 15.73 -10.46 -53.93
C ILE A 393 14.81 -11.63 -54.29
N PHE A 394 13.99 -11.48 -55.33
CA PHE A 394 13.07 -12.53 -55.77
C PHE A 394 13.82 -13.76 -56.30
N GLU A 395 14.89 -13.56 -57.07
CA GLU A 395 15.80 -14.63 -57.51
C GLU A 395 16.46 -15.33 -56.33
N LYS A 396 16.92 -14.58 -55.32
CA LYS A 396 17.51 -15.16 -54.10
C LYS A 396 16.50 -15.92 -53.26
N LEU A 397 15.29 -15.39 -53.06
CA LEU A 397 14.21 -16.10 -52.37
C LEU A 397 13.75 -17.33 -53.13
N HIS A 398 13.64 -17.23 -54.46
CA HIS A 398 13.29 -18.38 -55.30
C HIS A 398 14.38 -19.45 -55.26
N TRP A 399 15.65 -19.05 -55.30
CA TRP A 399 16.79 -19.94 -55.12
C TRP A 399 16.80 -20.60 -53.74
N LEU A 400 16.54 -19.84 -52.66
CA LEU A 400 16.47 -20.37 -51.29
C LEU A 400 15.31 -21.37 -51.17
N TYR A 401 14.15 -21.04 -51.73
CA TYR A 401 12.99 -21.92 -51.75
C TYR A 401 13.28 -23.21 -52.51
N ASN A 402 13.81 -23.12 -53.73
CA ASN A 402 14.07 -24.30 -54.56
C ASN A 402 15.22 -25.17 -54.04
N LYS A 403 16.26 -24.56 -53.47
CA LYS A 403 17.49 -25.27 -53.10
C LYS A 403 17.51 -25.73 -51.63
N VAL A 404 16.81 -25.01 -50.75
CA VAL A 404 16.78 -25.33 -49.31
C VAL A 404 15.42 -25.87 -48.92
N ILE A 405 14.35 -25.10 -49.14
CA ILE A 405 13.01 -25.42 -48.59
C ILE A 405 12.39 -26.62 -49.32
N LYS A 406 12.42 -26.64 -50.65
CA LYS A 406 11.82 -27.69 -51.47
C LYS A 406 12.40 -29.08 -51.17
N PRO A 407 13.73 -29.32 -51.19
CA PRO A 407 14.26 -30.62 -50.80
C PRO A 407 13.98 -30.98 -49.34
N TYR A 408 13.96 -30.01 -48.42
CA TYR A 408 13.55 -30.28 -47.04
C TYR A 408 12.08 -30.72 -46.94
N SER A 409 11.18 -30.06 -47.67
CA SER A 409 9.76 -30.43 -47.71
C SER A 409 9.55 -31.82 -48.32
N ILE A 410 10.33 -32.18 -49.35
CA ILE A 410 10.31 -33.53 -49.94
C ILE A 410 10.83 -34.55 -48.92
N MET A 411 11.91 -34.24 -48.20
CA MET A 411 12.44 -35.12 -47.15
C MET A 411 11.44 -35.34 -46.02
N VAL A 412 10.79 -34.26 -45.54
CA VAL A 412 9.77 -34.34 -44.50
C VAL A 412 8.55 -35.12 -44.99
N LEU A 413 8.11 -34.89 -46.23
CA LEU A 413 7.01 -35.64 -46.83
C LEU A 413 7.35 -37.13 -46.94
N SER A 414 8.58 -37.47 -47.35
CA SER A 414 9.08 -38.84 -47.39
C SER A 414 9.10 -39.49 -46.01
N ILE A 415 9.55 -38.77 -44.98
CA ILE A 415 9.52 -39.23 -43.58
C ILE A 415 8.08 -39.50 -43.13
N ILE A 416 7.16 -38.56 -43.38
CA ILE A 416 5.75 -38.73 -43.05
C ILE A 416 5.14 -39.94 -43.77
N THR A 417 5.44 -40.12 -45.06
CA THR A 417 4.94 -41.29 -45.82
C THR A 417 5.53 -42.60 -45.31
N CYS A 418 6.81 -42.63 -44.93
CA CYS A 418 7.44 -43.83 -44.33
C CYS A 418 6.75 -44.21 -43.01
N PHE A 419 6.46 -43.23 -42.13
CA PHE A 419 5.76 -43.49 -40.88
C PHE A 419 4.26 -43.81 -41.06
N SER A 420 3.62 -43.29 -42.11
CA SER A 420 2.22 -43.62 -42.42
C SER A 420 2.03 -45.06 -42.91
N PHE A 421 3.08 -45.66 -43.48
CA PHE A 421 3.01 -47.02 -44.01
C PHE A 421 2.98 -48.07 -42.89
N ASP A 422 3.71 -47.84 -41.80
CA ASP A 422 3.71 -48.74 -40.63
C ASP A 422 2.35 -48.76 -39.92
N HIS A 423 1.67 -47.62 -39.84
CA HIS A 423 0.40 -47.56 -39.12
C HIS A 423 -0.73 -48.37 -39.80
N ASN A 424 -0.66 -48.53 -41.13
CA ASN A 424 -1.64 -49.35 -41.87
C ASN A 424 -1.39 -50.86 -41.74
N ALA A 425 -0.16 -51.30 -41.44
CA ALA A 425 0.12 -52.71 -41.19
C ALA A 425 -0.52 -53.16 -39.87
N GLU A 426 -0.42 -52.34 -38.82
CA GLU A 426 -0.99 -52.61 -37.51
C GLU A 426 -2.53 -52.67 -37.52
N LYS A 427 -3.16 -51.85 -38.38
CA LYS A 427 -4.63 -51.85 -38.54
C LYS A 427 -5.16 -53.11 -39.23
N ARG A 428 -4.38 -53.76 -40.10
CA ARG A 428 -4.80 -55.03 -40.72
C ARG A 428 -4.78 -56.18 -39.73
N VAL A 429 -3.78 -56.24 -38.85
CA VAL A 429 -3.65 -57.31 -37.84
C VAL A 429 -4.81 -57.25 -36.84
N SER A 430 -5.20 -56.05 -36.40
CA SER A 430 -6.33 -55.88 -35.47
C SER A 430 -7.68 -56.25 -36.10
N THR A 431 -7.91 -55.92 -37.37
CA THR A 431 -9.17 -56.24 -38.06
C THR A 431 -9.33 -57.75 -38.29
N GLN A 432 -8.21 -58.47 -38.52
CA GLN A 432 -8.24 -59.91 -38.74
C GLN A 432 -8.53 -60.69 -37.44
N MET A 433 -8.00 -60.24 -36.30
CA MET A 433 -8.36 -60.78 -34.97
C MET A 433 -9.82 -60.53 -34.57
N GLU A 434 -10.43 -59.42 -35.00
CA GLU A 434 -11.86 -59.17 -34.74
C GLU A 434 -12.79 -60.08 -35.56
N LEU A 435 -12.39 -60.45 -36.78
CA LEU A 435 -13.17 -61.35 -37.64
C LEU A 435 -13.11 -62.80 -37.14
N GLU A 436 -11.95 -63.27 -36.69
CA GLU A 436 -11.81 -64.61 -36.10
C GLU A 436 -12.64 -64.75 -34.81
N ASN A 437 -12.61 -63.75 -33.92
CA ASN A 437 -13.42 -63.74 -32.70
C ASN A 437 -14.95 -63.69 -32.94
N LYS A 438 -15.42 -63.21 -34.10
CA LYS A 438 -16.85 -63.21 -34.44
C LYS A 438 -17.33 -64.57 -34.95
N ASN A 439 -16.46 -65.37 -35.56
CA ASN A 439 -16.85 -66.69 -36.06
C ASN A 439 -16.93 -67.72 -34.93
N ASP A 440 -16.07 -67.63 -33.91
CA ASP A 440 -16.10 -68.56 -32.77
C ASP A 440 -17.33 -68.37 -31.86
N LYS A 441 -18.05 -67.24 -31.94
CA LYS A 441 -19.30 -67.01 -31.18
C LYS A 441 -20.57 -67.46 -31.90
N LYS A 442 -20.47 -68.03 -33.11
CA LYS A 442 -21.62 -68.60 -33.86
C LYS A 442 -21.60 -70.12 -33.97
N SER A 443 -20.58 -70.79 -33.41
CA SER A 443 -20.62 -72.20 -33.05
C SER A 443 -20.95 -72.36 -31.58
#